data_AF-A0A5K1CSQ3-F1
#
_entry.id   AF-A0A5K1CSQ3-F1
#
_cell.length_a   1.000
_cell.length_b   1.000
_cell.length_c   1.000
_cell.angle_alpha   90.00
_cell.angle_beta   90.00
_cell.angle_gamma   90.00
#
_symmetry.space_group_name_H-M   'P 1'
#
loop_
_entity.id
_entity.type
_entity.pdbx_description
1 polymer ?
#
loop_
_entity_poly.entity_id
_entity_poly.type
_entity_poly.pdbx_seq_one_letter_code
_entity_poly.pdbx_strand_id
1 'polypeptide(L)' 'EALRALWSVAFPKEELRDLVSDQWKQMGWQGKDPSTDF' A
#
# COMPACT_ATOMS: atom_id res chain seq x y z
N GLU A 1 7.82 7.88 -1.99
CA GLU A 1 7.94 8.08 -0.52
C GLU A 1 6.63 8.05 0.25
N ALA A 2 5.64 8.91 -0.03
CA ALA A 2 4.41 8.98 0.77
C ALA A 2 3.66 7.65 0.93
N LEU A 3 3.54 6.86 -0.14
CA LEU A 3 2.89 5.53 -0.10
C LEU A 3 3.65 4.53 0.77
N ARG A 4 4.98 4.49 0.70
CA ARG A 4 5.81 3.61 1.55
C ARG A 4 5.68 4.01 3.03
N ALA A 5 5.63 5.30 3.32
CA ALA A 5 5.42 5.80 4.68
C ALA A 5 4.02 5.44 5.19
N LEU A 6 2.97 5.64 4.38
CA LEU A 6 1.60 5.28 4.72
C LEU A 6 1.47 3.77 4.99
N TRP A 7 2.08 2.94 4.14
CA TRP A 7 2.13 1.51 4.34
C TRP A 7 2.83 1.15 5.65
N SER A 8 4.01 1.72 5.92
CA SER A 8 4.75 1.46 7.16
C SER A 8 3.99 1.88 8.43
N VAL A 9 3.10 2.88 8.34
CA VAL A 9 2.24 3.31 9.46
C VAL A 9 1.04 2.38 9.60
N ALA A 10 0.43 1.95 8.51
CA ALA A 10 -0.73 1.05 8.52
C ALA A 10 -0.35 -0.40 8.89
N PHE A 11 0.77 -0.88 8.36
CA PHE A 11 1.30 -2.24 8.51
C PHE A 11 2.77 -2.22 8.92
N PRO A 12 3.09 -1.83 10.16
CA PRO A 12 4.48 -1.80 10.65
C PRO A 12 5.13 -3.18 10.75
N LYS A 13 4.32 -4.25 10.73
CA LYS A 13 4.79 -5.65 10.77
C LYS A 13 4.93 -6.28 9.39
N GLU A 14 4.48 -5.60 8.35
CA GLU A 14 4.39 -6.13 7.00
C GLU A 14 5.18 -5.23 6.05
N GLU A 15 6.23 -5.79 5.45
CA GLU A 15 7.05 -5.03 4.52
C GLU A 15 6.32 -4.88 3.17
N LEU A 16 6.28 -3.65 2.65
CA LEU A 16 5.72 -3.38 1.34
C LEU A 16 6.67 -3.94 0.27
N ARG A 17 6.27 -5.02 -0.40
CA ARG A 17 7.09 -5.67 -1.43
C ARG A 17 7.23 -4.76 -2.65
N ASP A 18 6.10 -4.26 -3.12
CA ASP A 18 6.02 -3.35 -4.26
C ASP A 18 4.95 -2.31 -4.04
N LEU A 19 5.17 -1.12 -4.62
CA LEU A 19 4.16 -0.07 -4.65
C LEU A 19 2.89 -0.54 -5.35
N VAL A 20 3.01 -1.40 -6.38
CA VAL A 20 1.87 -1.96 -7.10
C VAL A 20 1.71 -3.44 -6.73
N SER A 21 0.90 -3.73 -5.71
CA SER A 21 0.65 -5.09 -5.24
C SER A 21 -0.76 -5.27 -4.69
N ASP A 22 -1.22 -6.52 -4.60
CA ASP A 22 -2.51 -6.82 -3.98
C ASP A 22 -2.54 -6.54 -2.47
N GLN A 23 -1.40 -6.19 -1.85
CA GLN A 23 -1.35 -5.84 -0.42
C GLN A 23 -2.25 -4.63 -0.12
N TRP A 24 -2.37 -3.68 -1.05
CA TRP A 24 -3.26 -2.52 -0.92
C TRP A 24 -4.75 -2.89 -0.84
N LYS A 25 -5.16 -4.01 -1.44
CA LYS A 25 -6.54 -4.50 -1.33
C LYS A 25 -6.88 -4.91 0.10
N GLN A 26 -5.90 -5.31 0.91
CA GLN A 26 -6.11 -5.61 2.34
C GLN A 26 -6.45 -4.36 3.14
N MET A 27 -5.95 -3.19 2.70
CA MET A 27 -6.35 -1.88 3.21
C MET A 27 -7.73 -1.43 2.70
N GLY A 28 -8.34 -2.17 1.77
CA GLY A 28 -9.60 -1.79 1.11
C GLY A 28 -9.41 -0.92 -0.13
N TRP A 29 -8.20 -0.85 -0.69
CA TRP A 29 -7.96 -0.10 -1.92
C TRP A 29 -8.49 -0.88 -3.12
N GLN A 30 -9.04 -0.16 -4.10
CA GLN A 30 -9.71 -0.79 -5.24
C GLN A 30 -8.70 -1.39 -6.21
N GLY A 31 -7.55 -0.72 -6.36
CA GLY A 31 -6.45 -1.15 -7.20
C GLY A 31 -5.35 -1.93 -6.47
N LYS A 32 -4.52 -2.60 -7.27
CA LYS A 32 -3.16 -2.99 -6.85
C LYS A 32 -2.22 -1.79 -6.80
N ASP A 33 -2.59 -0.69 -7.46
CA ASP A 33 -1.80 0.53 -7.54
C ASP A 33 -2.45 1.64 -6.71
N PRO A 34 -1.91 1.95 -5.53
CA PRO A 34 -2.43 3.02 -4.69
C PRO A 34 -2.14 4.41 -5.27
N SER A 35 -1.36 4.53 -6.35
CA SER A 35 -1.15 5.82 -7.02
C SER A 35 -2.29 6.19 -7.96
N THR A 36 -3.15 5.24 -8.35
CA THR A 36 -4.34 5.53 -9.17
C THR A 36 -5.56 5.92 -8.34
N ASP A 37 -5.57 5.50 -7.07
CA ASP A 37 -6.61 5.84 -6.10
C ASP A 37 -6.32 7.17 -5.36
N PHE A 38 -5.10 7.71 -5.48
CA PHE A 38 -4.66 9.02 -4.95
C PHE A 38 -4.83 10.13 -5.99
#